data_AF-A0A7C1Q0L9-F1
#
_entry.id   AF-A0A7C1Q0L9-F1
#
_cell.length_a   1.000
_cell.length_b   1.000
_cell.length_c   1.000
_cell.angle_alpha   90.00
_cell.angle_beta   90.00
_cell.angle_gamma   90.00
#
_symmetry.space_group_name_H-M   'P 1'
#
loop_
_entity.id
_entity.type
_entity.pdbx_description
1 polymer ?
#
loop_
_entity_poly.entity_id
_entity_poly.type
_entity_poly.pdbx_seq_one_letter_code
_entity_poly.pdbx_strand_id
1 'polypeptide(L)'
;MVPSTEFRTCSIASSEPVDLTSEGTVIGTGEYLDLDEVDTTDEAQDTPVKVIWWRVKDMKGSTEISNIRVWISDTTGYVGNNTWYMDISDTWTQNKTAVQVKTGSPGTAPMSEPQANLTKNGGGSITGTTHSQTSQYIYITGNIGVNEITGTKTGLKLTVKFDYH
;
A
#
# COMPACT_ATOMS: atom_id res chain seq x y z
N MET A 1 -10.64 -13.15 19.25
CA MET A 1 -11.35 -12.04 18.55
C MET A 1 -10.47 -11.63 17.37
N VAL A 2 -11.04 -11.05 16.30
CA VAL A 2 -10.22 -10.63 15.14
C VAL A 2 -9.38 -9.41 15.54
N PRO A 3 -8.06 -9.37 15.23
CA PRO A 3 -7.26 -8.17 15.44
C PRO A 3 -7.85 -6.94 14.75
N SER A 4 -7.72 -5.78 15.38
CA SER A 4 -8.16 -4.51 14.79
C SER A 4 -7.01 -3.89 14.01
N THR A 5 -7.23 -3.67 12.72
CA THR A 5 -6.28 -2.98 11.84
C THR A 5 -6.85 -1.67 11.31
N GLU A 6 -5.99 -0.83 10.77
CA GLU A 6 -6.36 0.42 10.13
C GLU A 6 -5.45 0.73 8.96
N PHE A 7 -6.02 1.30 7.91
CA PHE A 7 -5.31 1.83 6.75
C PHE A 7 -5.42 3.34 6.76
N ARG A 8 -4.30 4.03 6.53
CA ARG A 8 -4.28 5.48 6.33
C ARG A 8 -3.46 5.83 5.11
N THR A 9 -3.95 6.72 4.25
CA THR A 9 -3.09 7.41 3.29
C THR A 9 -2.31 8.48 4.03
N CYS A 10 -0.99 8.47 3.92
CA CYS A 10 -0.13 9.50 4.50
C CYS A 10 0.52 10.31 3.37
N SER A 11 0.87 11.57 3.66
CA SER A 11 1.73 12.31 2.75
C SER A 11 3.11 11.67 2.75
N ILE A 12 3.63 11.33 1.59
CA ILE A 12 4.99 10.78 1.51
C ILE A 12 6.06 11.78 1.96
N ALA A 13 5.73 13.07 1.94
CA ALA A 13 6.60 14.15 2.39
C ALA A 13 6.53 14.41 3.90
N SER A 14 5.61 13.79 4.64
CA SER A 14 5.54 13.96 6.10
C SER A 14 6.60 13.12 6.83
N SER A 15 6.80 13.43 8.11
CA SER A 15 7.48 12.50 9.01
C SER A 15 6.73 11.17 9.11
N GLU A 16 7.42 10.15 9.61
CA GLU A 16 6.79 8.86 9.95
C GLU A 16 5.56 9.10 10.84
N PRO A 17 4.40 8.49 10.53
CA PRO A 17 3.23 8.58 11.39
C PRO A 17 3.53 7.94 12.74
N VAL A 18 2.95 8.45 13.82
CA VAL A 18 3.02 7.84 15.17
C VAL A 18 1.72 7.09 15.49
N ASP A 19 1.75 6.09 16.38
CA ASP A 19 0.61 5.24 16.73
C ASP A 19 -0.73 5.96 16.98
N LEU A 20 -0.72 7.18 17.52
CA LEU A 20 -1.93 7.95 17.82
C LEU A 20 -2.25 9.04 16.79
N THR A 21 -1.56 9.07 15.64
CA THR A 21 -1.77 10.13 14.66
C THR A 21 -3.20 10.10 14.09
N SER A 22 -3.78 11.29 13.99
CA SER A 22 -5.00 11.55 13.23
C SER A 22 -4.70 12.04 11.82
N GLU A 23 -3.43 12.24 11.48
CA GLU A 23 -3.01 12.66 10.14
C GLU A 23 -3.31 11.56 9.10
N GLY A 24 -3.48 12.00 7.86
CA GLY A 24 -3.88 11.13 6.76
C GLY A 24 -5.37 10.82 6.72
N THR A 25 -5.80 10.14 5.66
CA THR A 25 -7.19 9.73 5.47
C THR A 25 -7.34 8.24 5.79
N VAL A 26 -8.26 7.88 6.68
CA VAL A 26 -8.58 6.48 6.96
C VAL A 26 -9.23 5.86 5.74
N ILE A 27 -8.73 4.71 5.29
CA ILE A 27 -9.30 3.94 4.19
C ILE A 27 -10.08 2.76 4.77
N GLY A 28 -11.39 2.73 4.52
CA GLY A 28 -12.28 1.65 4.88
C GLY A 28 -12.11 0.42 3.97
N THR A 29 -12.57 -0.74 4.45
CA THR A 29 -12.65 -1.94 3.60
C THR A 29 -13.58 -1.65 2.43
N GLY A 30 -13.07 -1.78 1.21
CA GLY A 30 -13.88 -1.54 0.02
C GLY A 30 -13.60 -0.22 -0.69
N GLU A 31 -12.91 0.70 -0.03
CA GLU A 31 -12.66 2.03 -0.56
C GLU A 31 -11.53 2.05 -1.59
N TYR A 32 -11.64 2.99 -2.52
CA TYR A 32 -10.67 3.21 -3.58
C TYR A 32 -9.62 4.23 -3.15
N LEU A 33 -8.37 3.94 -3.52
CA LEU A 33 -7.25 4.86 -3.48
C LEU A 33 -7.38 5.85 -4.64
N ASP A 34 -7.03 7.08 -4.31
CA ASP A 34 -6.79 8.16 -5.27
C ASP A 34 -5.27 8.26 -5.49
N LEU A 35 -4.83 8.24 -6.75
CA LEU A 35 -3.44 8.43 -7.13
C LEU A 35 -3.14 9.85 -7.61
N ASP A 36 -4.06 10.78 -7.35
CA ASP A 36 -4.10 12.15 -7.88
C ASP A 36 -4.33 12.19 -9.40
N GLU A 37 -4.01 13.35 -9.99
CA GLU A 37 -4.09 13.59 -11.42
C GLU A 37 -3.01 12.81 -12.17
N VAL A 38 -3.45 12.14 -13.23
CA VAL A 38 -2.62 11.39 -14.14
C VAL A 38 -2.51 12.16 -15.45
N ASP A 39 -1.29 12.47 -15.85
CA ASP A 39 -0.97 13.11 -17.11
C ASP A 39 -0.34 12.11 -18.09
N THR A 40 -0.88 12.07 -19.30
CA THR A 40 -0.53 11.12 -20.37
C THR A 40 -0.48 11.78 -21.75
N THR A 41 -0.42 13.10 -21.83
CA THR A 41 -0.53 13.83 -23.11
C THR A 41 0.56 13.52 -24.12
N ASP A 42 1.77 13.17 -23.65
CA ASP A 42 2.95 13.05 -24.53
C ASP A 42 3.73 11.74 -24.35
N GLU A 43 3.69 11.10 -23.18
CA GLU A 43 4.41 9.85 -22.91
C GLU A 43 3.78 9.04 -21.77
N ALA A 44 4.22 7.80 -21.60
CA ALA A 44 3.85 7.01 -20.43
C ALA A 44 4.58 7.56 -19.20
N GLN A 45 3.83 7.91 -18.15
CA GLN A 45 4.38 8.57 -16.96
C GLN A 45 4.12 7.77 -15.70
N ASP A 46 5.00 7.97 -14.72
CA ASP A 46 4.77 7.44 -13.38
C ASP A 46 3.85 8.36 -12.60
N THR A 47 2.84 7.78 -11.93
CA THR A 47 2.03 8.52 -10.98
C THR A 47 2.88 8.95 -9.79
N PRO A 48 2.48 10.03 -9.09
CA PRO A 48 3.01 10.32 -7.77
C PRO A 48 2.96 9.08 -6.87
N VAL A 49 3.97 8.93 -6.01
CA VAL A 49 3.99 7.82 -5.05
C VAL A 49 2.99 8.11 -3.96
N LYS A 50 2.07 7.17 -3.76
CA LYS A 50 1.19 7.14 -2.58
C LYS A 50 1.74 6.18 -1.56
N VAL A 51 1.61 6.53 -0.28
CA VAL A 51 1.97 5.65 0.81
C VAL A 51 0.75 5.39 1.69
N ILE A 52 0.51 4.11 1.92
CA ILE A 52 -0.55 3.60 2.77
C ILE A 52 0.11 3.00 3.99
N TRP A 53 -0.20 3.56 5.14
CA TRP A 53 0.19 2.98 6.41
C TRP A 53 -0.89 2.01 6.87
N TRP A 54 -0.55 0.72 6.85
CA TRP A 54 -1.33 -0.34 7.46
C TRP A 54 -0.78 -0.61 8.86
N ARG A 55 -1.62 -0.45 9.88
CA ARG A 55 -1.24 -0.69 11.28
C ARG A 55 -2.17 -1.68 11.95
N VAL A 56 -1.60 -2.51 12.82
CA VAL A 56 -2.35 -3.33 13.77
C VAL A 56 -2.51 -2.53 15.06
N LYS A 57 -3.72 -2.01 15.30
CA LYS A 57 -4.01 -1.19 16.49
C LYS A 57 -4.11 -2.00 17.77
N ASP A 58 -4.65 -3.20 17.65
CA ASP A 58 -4.93 -4.06 18.81
C ASP A 58 -4.99 -5.51 18.33
N MET A 59 -4.13 -6.35 18.91
CA MET A 59 -4.08 -7.78 18.62
C MET A 59 -5.31 -8.53 19.12
N LYS A 60 -6.15 -7.93 19.97
CA LYS A 60 -7.41 -8.51 20.49
C LYS A 60 -7.25 -9.91 21.09
N GLY A 61 -6.12 -10.11 21.77
CA GLY A 61 -5.76 -11.37 22.44
C GLY A 61 -4.98 -12.36 21.56
N SER A 62 -4.79 -12.06 20.27
CA SER A 62 -3.85 -12.80 19.43
C SER A 62 -2.41 -12.46 19.81
N THR A 63 -1.55 -13.45 19.63
CA THR A 63 -0.10 -13.41 19.84
C THR A 63 0.67 -13.14 18.55
N GLU A 64 0.05 -13.43 17.40
CA GLU A 64 0.69 -13.30 16.10
C GLU A 64 -0.33 -12.96 15.00
N ILE A 65 0.07 -12.07 14.09
CA ILE A 65 -0.51 -11.93 12.76
C ILE A 65 0.53 -12.42 11.75
N SER A 66 0.14 -13.38 10.92
CA SER A 66 1.03 -14.06 9.99
C SER A 66 0.40 -14.14 8.60
N ASN A 67 1.15 -14.70 7.64
CA ASN A 67 0.69 -14.92 6.27
C ASN A 67 0.06 -13.70 5.59
N ILE A 68 0.65 -12.54 5.82
CA ILE A 68 0.21 -11.25 5.30
C ILE A 68 0.31 -11.25 3.77
N ARG A 69 -0.80 -10.92 3.12
CA ARG A 69 -0.94 -10.89 1.66
C ARG A 69 -1.51 -9.53 1.29
N VAL A 70 -0.82 -8.81 0.41
CA VAL A 70 -1.24 -7.48 -0.06
C VAL A 70 -1.27 -7.47 -1.58
N TRP A 71 -2.36 -7.03 -2.17
CA TRP A 71 -2.51 -6.93 -3.63
C TRP A 71 -3.50 -5.86 -4.04
N ILE A 72 -3.39 -5.43 -5.29
CA ILE A 72 -4.39 -4.58 -5.95
C ILE A 72 -5.52 -5.49 -6.40
N SER A 73 -6.71 -5.28 -5.83
CA SER A 73 -7.89 -6.11 -6.09
C SER A 73 -8.84 -5.52 -7.13
N ASP A 74 -8.68 -4.23 -7.47
CA ASP A 74 -9.50 -3.54 -8.45
C ASP A 74 -8.73 -2.37 -9.07
N THR A 75 -8.93 -2.13 -10.36
CA THR A 75 -8.38 -1.02 -11.14
C THR A 75 -9.41 -0.39 -12.08
N THR A 76 -10.71 -0.55 -11.81
CA THR A 76 -11.81 -0.15 -12.71
C THR A 76 -11.78 1.33 -13.14
N GLY A 77 -11.10 2.20 -12.40
CA GLY A 77 -10.86 3.60 -12.77
C GLY A 77 -9.82 3.84 -13.87
N TYR A 78 -9.14 2.77 -14.31
CA TYR A 78 -8.00 2.79 -15.21
C TYR A 78 -8.29 1.90 -16.42
N VAL A 79 -8.30 2.49 -17.61
CA VAL A 79 -8.71 1.83 -18.87
C VAL A 79 -7.54 1.61 -19.84
N GLY A 80 -6.37 2.20 -19.55
CA GLY A 80 -5.14 2.05 -20.33
C GLY A 80 -4.31 0.81 -19.96
N ASN A 81 -3.24 0.59 -20.71
CA ASN A 81 -2.24 -0.44 -20.42
C ASN A 81 -1.30 0.04 -19.30
N ASN A 82 -1.80 0.02 -18.07
CA ASN A 82 -1.06 0.51 -16.91
C ASN A 82 -0.35 -0.63 -16.19
N THR A 83 0.83 -0.34 -15.66
CA THR A 83 1.58 -1.29 -14.82
C THR A 83 1.69 -0.73 -13.41
N TRP A 84 1.39 -1.57 -12.42
CA TRP A 84 1.39 -1.16 -11.02
C TRP A 84 2.61 -1.68 -10.30
N TYR A 85 3.16 -0.83 -9.42
CA TYR A 85 4.31 -1.16 -8.61
C TYR A 85 4.01 -0.92 -7.14
N MET A 86 4.60 -1.78 -6.31
CA MET A 86 4.40 -1.79 -4.89
C MET A 86 5.71 -2.09 -4.17
N ASP A 87 5.95 -1.37 -3.08
CA ASP A 87 6.98 -1.69 -2.12
C ASP A 87 6.39 -1.67 -0.72
N ILE A 88 6.53 -2.75 0.04
CA ILE A 88 6.05 -2.83 1.41
C ILE A 88 7.23 -2.98 2.35
N SER A 89 7.28 -2.11 3.36
CA SER A 89 8.36 -2.09 4.33
C SER A 89 7.82 -1.86 5.73
N ASP A 90 8.53 -2.35 6.74
CA ASP A 90 8.32 -1.96 8.13
C ASP A 90 9.06 -0.65 8.50
N THR A 91 9.81 -0.08 7.55
CA THR A 91 10.60 1.14 7.73
C THR A 91 10.01 2.28 6.90
N TRP A 92 9.71 3.39 7.55
CA TRP A 92 9.26 4.60 6.85
C TRP A 92 10.37 5.19 6.00
N THR A 93 10.10 5.36 4.71
CA THR A 93 10.93 6.09 3.77
C THR A 93 10.20 7.36 3.33
N GLN A 94 10.63 8.51 3.86
CA GLN A 94 10.13 9.81 3.44
C GLN A 94 10.58 10.11 2.01
N ASN A 95 9.73 10.77 1.21
CA ASN A 95 10.00 11.17 -0.17
C ASN A 95 10.48 10.01 -1.08
N LYS A 96 9.98 8.80 -0.85
CA LYS A 96 10.32 7.63 -1.67
C LYS A 96 9.93 7.90 -3.13
N THR A 97 10.85 7.65 -4.05
CA THR A 97 10.64 7.91 -5.48
C THR A 97 9.95 6.73 -6.18
N ALA A 98 9.32 6.98 -7.33
CA ALA A 98 8.68 5.92 -8.12
C ALA A 98 9.68 4.81 -8.49
N VAL A 99 10.93 5.18 -8.83
CA VAL A 99 12.01 4.22 -9.11
C VAL A 99 12.28 3.32 -7.90
N GLN A 100 12.36 3.89 -6.69
CA GLN A 100 12.57 3.10 -5.47
C GLN A 100 11.42 2.14 -5.19
N VAL A 101 10.17 2.54 -5.47
CA VAL A 101 9.00 1.65 -5.35
C VAL A 101 9.07 0.50 -6.36
N LYS A 102 9.40 0.80 -7.62
CA LYS A 102 9.56 -0.21 -8.69
C LYS A 102 10.62 -1.26 -8.37
N THR A 103 11.71 -0.85 -7.75
CA THR A 103 12.82 -1.74 -7.36
C THR A 103 12.67 -2.31 -5.95
N GLY A 104 11.58 -1.96 -5.25
CA GLY A 104 11.28 -2.47 -3.92
C GLY A 104 10.75 -3.90 -3.94
N SER A 105 10.14 -4.32 -2.84
CA SER A 105 9.50 -5.64 -2.74
C SER A 105 8.00 -5.50 -2.49
N PRO A 106 7.14 -6.04 -3.35
CA PRO A 106 7.42 -7.00 -4.42
C PRO A 106 7.94 -6.39 -5.74
N GLY A 107 8.02 -5.06 -5.85
CA GLY A 107 8.36 -4.39 -7.09
C GLY A 107 7.12 -4.31 -7.99
N THR A 108 6.88 -5.31 -8.84
CA THR A 108 5.60 -5.38 -9.57
C THR A 108 4.47 -5.71 -8.59
N ALA A 109 3.44 -4.87 -8.54
CA ALA A 109 2.33 -5.05 -7.63
C ALA A 109 1.50 -6.29 -8.04
N PRO A 110 1.19 -7.19 -7.09
CA PRO A 110 0.29 -8.29 -7.38
C PRO A 110 -1.11 -7.78 -7.69
N MET A 111 -1.73 -8.35 -8.73
CA MET A 111 -3.09 -8.02 -9.18
C MET A 111 -4.13 -9.06 -8.72
N SER A 112 -3.69 -10.03 -7.92
CA SER A 112 -4.48 -11.11 -7.33
C SER A 112 -3.86 -11.52 -6.00
N GLU A 113 -4.60 -12.27 -5.16
CA GLU A 113 -4.06 -12.78 -3.89
C GLU A 113 -2.74 -13.52 -4.13
N PRO A 114 -1.62 -13.03 -3.57
CA PRO A 114 -0.32 -13.56 -3.89
C PRO A 114 0.17 -14.48 -2.75
N GLN A 115 1.40 -14.97 -2.84
CA GLN A 115 1.98 -15.76 -1.75
C GLN A 115 2.08 -14.94 -0.45
N ALA A 116 2.04 -15.64 0.68
CA ALA A 116 2.19 -15.03 1.99
C ALA A 116 3.55 -14.31 2.13
N ASN A 117 3.52 -13.16 2.79
CA ASN A 117 4.66 -12.39 3.27
C ASN A 117 5.70 -11.98 2.21
N LEU A 118 5.25 -11.59 1.01
CA LEU A 118 6.12 -11.26 -0.14
C LEU A 118 7.18 -10.18 0.10
N THR A 119 7.07 -9.42 1.18
CA THR A 119 7.85 -8.19 1.37
C THR A 119 8.96 -8.29 2.41
N LYS A 120 8.95 -9.35 3.24
CA LYS A 120 10.10 -9.74 4.07
C LYS A 120 10.73 -11.00 3.48
N ASN A 121 11.97 -10.91 3.01
CA ASN A 121 12.77 -12.09 2.69
C ASN A 121 12.77 -13.04 3.90
N GLY A 122 12.13 -14.21 3.77
CA GLY A 122 11.99 -15.21 4.84
C GLY A 122 10.63 -15.26 5.56
N GLY A 123 9.66 -14.43 5.15
CA GLY A 123 8.38 -14.33 5.83
C GLY A 123 8.44 -13.40 7.04
N GLY A 124 7.39 -12.62 7.25
CA GLY A 124 7.31 -11.68 8.37
C GLY A 124 5.96 -11.81 9.06
N SER A 125 5.99 -11.91 10.38
CA SER A 125 4.81 -11.85 11.23
C SER A 125 4.86 -10.60 12.10
N ILE A 126 3.69 -10.11 12.48
CA ILE A 126 3.53 -9.07 13.50
C ILE A 126 3.23 -9.78 14.82
N THR A 127 4.19 -9.74 15.75
CA THR A 127 4.08 -10.35 17.09
C THR A 127 4.19 -9.33 18.22
N GLY A 128 4.43 -8.06 17.87
CA GLY A 128 4.67 -6.99 18.82
C GLY A 128 3.46 -6.09 19.02
N THR A 129 3.64 -5.11 19.92
CA THR A 129 2.61 -4.13 20.27
C THR A 129 3.08 -2.69 20.10
N THR A 130 4.33 -2.47 19.69
CA THR A 130 4.84 -1.12 19.42
C THR A 130 4.52 -0.69 17.98
N HIS A 131 4.48 0.61 17.75
CA HIS A 131 4.41 1.23 16.42
C HIS A 131 5.28 0.52 15.38
N SER A 132 6.58 0.38 15.66
CA SER A 132 7.57 -0.22 14.75
C SER A 132 7.35 -1.70 14.48
N GLN A 133 6.63 -2.40 15.36
CA GLN A 133 6.35 -3.84 15.21
C GLN A 133 5.02 -4.09 14.49
N THR A 134 4.08 -3.15 14.55
CA THR A 134 2.71 -3.29 14.05
C THR A 134 2.45 -2.51 12.76
N SER A 135 3.38 -1.65 12.36
CA SER A 135 3.29 -0.81 11.17
C SER A 135 3.87 -1.49 9.94
N GLN A 136 3.16 -1.36 8.83
CA GLN A 136 3.60 -1.69 7.49
C GLN A 136 3.29 -0.50 6.57
N TYR A 137 4.29 -0.07 5.81
CA TYR A 137 4.21 1.03 4.87
C TYR A 137 4.18 0.48 3.45
N ILE A 138 3.05 0.67 2.78
CA ILE A 138 2.78 0.15 1.44
C ILE A 138 2.86 1.34 0.49
N TYR A 139 3.97 1.44 -0.24
CA TYR A 139 4.20 2.45 -1.27
C TYR A 139 3.68 1.93 -2.60
N ILE A 140 2.95 2.78 -3.34
CA ILE A 140 2.36 2.44 -4.63
C ILE A 140 2.64 3.55 -5.63
N THR A 141 2.98 3.16 -6.85
CA THR A 141 3.03 4.02 -8.04
C THR A 141 2.55 3.22 -9.25
N GLY A 142 1.91 3.88 -10.20
CA GLY A 142 1.58 3.30 -11.49
C GLY A 142 2.46 3.87 -12.58
N ASN A 143 2.91 3.04 -13.51
CA ASN A 143 3.30 3.53 -14.83
C ASN A 143 2.05 3.53 -15.70
N ILE A 144 1.60 4.73 -16.06
CA ILE A 144 0.38 4.95 -16.83
C ILE A 144 0.74 4.97 -18.31
N GLY A 145 0.10 4.11 -19.10
CA GLY A 145 0.31 4.08 -20.54
C GLY A 145 -0.32 5.27 -21.25
N VAL A 146 0.24 5.64 -22.41
CA VAL A 146 -0.25 6.74 -23.28
C VAL A 146 -1.71 6.63 -23.73
N ASN A 147 -2.34 5.46 -23.58
CA ASN A 147 -3.74 5.22 -23.93
C ASN A 147 -4.72 5.49 -22.77
N GLU A 148 -4.22 5.86 -21.59
CA GLU A 148 -5.08 6.22 -20.46
C GLU A 148 -5.65 7.63 -20.62
N ILE A 149 -6.87 7.84 -20.14
CA ILE A 149 -7.54 9.14 -20.20
C ILE A 149 -6.88 10.07 -19.17
N THR A 150 -6.39 11.24 -19.59
CA THR A 150 -5.84 12.27 -18.70
C THR A 150 -6.88 12.76 -17.68
N GLY A 151 -6.44 13.04 -16.44
CA GLY A 151 -7.25 13.65 -15.39
C GLY A 151 -7.17 12.91 -14.06
N THR A 152 -8.03 13.30 -13.10
CA THR A 152 -8.09 12.66 -11.78
C THR A 152 -8.49 11.20 -11.87
N LYS A 153 -7.71 10.32 -11.23
CA LYS A 153 -7.98 8.88 -11.23
C LYS A 153 -8.26 8.35 -9.84
N THR A 154 -9.46 7.81 -9.70
CA THR A 154 -9.88 7.02 -8.55
C THR A 154 -10.30 5.64 -9.05
N GLY A 155 -10.14 4.60 -8.25
CA GLY A 155 -10.54 3.24 -8.65
C GLY A 155 -9.49 2.17 -8.44
N LEU A 156 -8.34 2.52 -7.86
CA LEU A 156 -7.36 1.53 -7.41
C LEU A 156 -7.78 1.01 -6.04
N LYS A 157 -8.00 -0.30 -5.88
CA LYS A 157 -8.37 -0.87 -4.58
C LYS A 157 -7.26 -1.78 -4.07
N LEU A 158 -6.82 -1.54 -2.85
CA LEU A 158 -5.86 -2.40 -2.16
C LEU A 158 -6.61 -3.36 -1.22
N THR A 159 -6.20 -4.62 -1.21
CA THR A 159 -6.67 -5.61 -0.24
C THR A 159 -5.49 -6.13 0.56
N VAL A 160 -5.73 -6.31 1.86
CA VAL A 160 -4.83 -7.05 2.75
C VAL A 160 -5.58 -8.21 3.38
N LYS A 161 -4.93 -9.37 3.41
CA LYS A 161 -5.40 -10.56 4.09
C LYS A 161 -4.29 -11.10 4.96
N PHE A 162 -4.63 -11.64 6.12
CA PHE A 162 -3.68 -12.19 7.08
C PHE A 162 -4.36 -13.27 7.91
N ASP A 163 -3.54 -14.14 8.49
CA ASP A 163 -3.95 -15.09 9.50
C ASP A 163 -3.63 -14.53 10.89
N TYR A 164 -4.32 -15.00 11.93
CA TYR A 164 -4.07 -14.58 13.31
C TYR A 164 -4.22 -15.76 14.29
N HIS A 165 -3.38 -15.77 15.32
CA HIS A 165 -3.29 -16.81 16.34
C HIS A 165 -3.35 -16.21 17.74
#